data_AF-A0A6S6MQG9-F1
#
_entry.id   AF-A0A6S6MQG9-F1
#
_cell.length_a   1.000
_cell.length_b   1.000
_cell.length_c   1.000
_cell.angle_alpha   90.00
_cell.angle_beta   90.00
_cell.angle_gamma   90.00
#
_symmetry.space_group_name_H-M   'P 1'
#
loop_
_entity.id
_entity.type
_entity.pdbx_description
1 polymer ?
#
loop_
_entity_poly.entity_id
_entity_poly.type
_entity_poly.pdbx_seq_one_letter_code
_entity_poly.pdbx_strand_id
1 'polypeptide(L)'
;MWSVTLPFQPVSAPRPSARRNVADATNDVAEKRISTYYDKKYLDYLKKIKSFIEDQGLLDDEFYSIVNDPMGAIMEVDFYYQIPKSYKKVYNIMKTTAPDLDNLVKSAMDGIFNISAIRDSHITGLIAFKYNVANEGKTVVRIKRYSEFEWDTSEGLNGDIWEATFDFKPVATPRPKSKFRGNGIITYYPKEYNDYLENIKNTLKEKDLVNEQLKKVMNAPMGVIAQIDYFYQVRKDKKKLDSLMRTSQPDIDNLVKGTLDGIFNKEIGIKDSRVVGLIAFKYNTFEKSKTNVRLQEMG
;
A
#
# COMPACT_ATOMS: atom_id res chain seq x y z
N MET A 1 22.71 0.54 1.89
CA MET A 1 21.36 1.08 1.54
C MET A 1 21.19 0.91 0.05
N TRP A 2 20.12 0.24 -0.38
CA TRP A 2 19.82 0.06 -1.81
C TRP A 2 18.92 1.18 -2.32
N SER A 3 19.15 1.68 -3.53
CA SER A 3 18.30 2.72 -4.13
C SER A 3 18.22 2.62 -5.65
N VAL A 4 17.05 2.96 -6.19
CA VAL A 4 16.82 3.07 -7.63
C VAL A 4 15.95 4.28 -7.94
N THR A 5 16.24 4.96 -9.05
CA THR A 5 15.34 5.93 -9.68
C THR A 5 14.75 5.33 -10.94
N LEU A 6 13.46 5.03 -10.95
CA LEU A 6 12.72 4.56 -12.11
C LEU A 6 12.29 5.78 -12.95
N PRO A 7 12.85 6.00 -14.15
CA PRO A 7 12.66 7.22 -14.95
C PRO A 7 11.37 7.17 -15.77
N PHE A 8 10.29 6.65 -15.18
CA PHE A 8 9.00 6.47 -15.83
C PHE A 8 7.93 7.17 -15.01
N GLN A 9 6.94 7.75 -15.70
CA GLN A 9 5.72 8.25 -15.06
C GLN A 9 5.13 7.17 -14.15
N PRO A 10 4.93 7.43 -12.85
CA PRO A 10 4.40 6.41 -11.95
C PRO A 10 3.01 5.96 -12.41
N VAL A 11 2.71 4.67 -12.31
CA VAL A 11 1.42 4.09 -12.68
C VAL A 11 0.84 3.38 -11.46
N SER A 12 -0.44 3.55 -11.22
CA SER A 12 -1.12 2.89 -10.11
C SER A 12 -1.50 1.46 -10.47
N ALA A 13 -1.39 0.56 -9.50
CA ALA A 13 -1.90 -0.80 -9.63
C ALA A 13 -3.43 -0.77 -9.80
N PRO A 14 -3.97 -1.20 -10.95
CA PRO A 14 -5.42 -1.25 -11.15
C PRO A 14 -5.99 -2.43 -10.38
N ARG A 15 -7.30 -2.43 -10.16
CA ARG A 15 -7.99 -3.66 -9.72
C ARG A 15 -7.94 -4.70 -10.84
N PRO A 16 -7.58 -5.97 -10.56
CA PRO A 16 -7.59 -7.02 -11.58
C PRO A 16 -8.97 -7.18 -12.20
N SER A 17 -9.01 -7.32 -13.53
CA SER A 17 -10.21 -7.67 -14.29
C SER A 17 -10.35 -9.18 -14.38
N ALA A 18 -11.56 -9.69 -14.56
CA ALA A 18 -11.82 -11.12 -14.72
C ALA A 18 -12.42 -11.40 -16.10
N ARG A 19 -11.98 -12.47 -16.76
CA ARG A 19 -12.55 -12.96 -18.02
C ARG A 19 -12.86 -14.45 -17.97
N ARG A 20 -13.88 -14.85 -18.74
CA ARG A 20 -14.23 -16.25 -18.96
C ARG A 20 -13.32 -16.80 -20.06
N ASN A 21 -12.63 -17.88 -19.78
CA ASN A 21 -11.92 -18.67 -20.79
C ASN A 21 -12.77 -19.89 -21.14
N VAL A 22 -12.88 -20.17 -22.44
CA VAL A 22 -13.40 -21.46 -22.93
C VAL A 22 -12.16 -22.37 -23.05
N ALA A 23 -12.18 -23.54 -22.41
CA ALA A 23 -11.11 -24.52 -22.58
C ALA A 23 -11.08 -25.05 -24.03
N ASP A 24 -9.89 -25.39 -24.52
CA ASP A 24 -9.72 -25.99 -25.85
C ASP A 24 -10.57 -27.26 -26.01
N ALA A 25 -11.13 -27.43 -27.20
CA ALA A 25 -12.09 -28.46 -27.58
C ALA A 25 -11.52 -29.90 -27.65
N THR A 26 -10.35 -30.14 -27.05
CA THR A 26 -9.64 -31.43 -27.09
C THR A 26 -9.99 -32.37 -25.94
N ASN A 27 -10.77 -31.91 -24.96
CA ASN A 27 -11.35 -32.75 -23.91
C ASN A 27 -12.88 -32.60 -23.94
N ASP A 28 -13.61 -33.73 -23.94
CA ASP A 28 -15.09 -33.83 -24.03
C ASP A 28 -15.88 -33.13 -22.91
N VAL A 29 -15.22 -32.35 -22.05
CA VAL A 29 -15.87 -31.43 -21.11
C VAL A 29 -15.12 -30.11 -21.16
N ALA A 30 -15.69 -29.11 -21.87
CA ALA A 30 -15.17 -27.75 -21.87
C ALA A 30 -15.30 -27.14 -20.46
N GLU A 31 -14.25 -27.29 -19.65
CA GLU A 31 -14.22 -26.77 -18.29
C GLU A 31 -14.15 -25.23 -18.34
N LYS A 32 -15.22 -24.55 -17.91
CA LYS A 32 -15.26 -23.08 -17.87
C LYS A 32 -14.27 -22.61 -16.81
N ARG A 33 -13.23 -21.89 -17.21
CA ARG A 33 -12.22 -21.31 -16.30
C ARG A 33 -12.35 -19.80 -16.23
N ILE A 34 -12.14 -19.23 -15.05
CA ILE A 34 -12.02 -17.77 -14.87
C ILE A 34 -10.55 -17.44 -14.75
N SER A 35 -10.07 -16.49 -15.54
CA SER A 35 -8.73 -15.91 -15.36
C SER A 35 -8.84 -14.45 -14.95
N THR A 36 -7.98 -14.04 -14.02
CA THR A 36 -7.80 -12.63 -13.65
C THR A 36 -6.59 -12.06 -14.37
N TYR A 37 -6.68 -10.81 -14.82
CA TYR A 37 -5.61 -10.15 -15.55
C TYR A 37 -5.58 -8.65 -15.23
N TYR A 38 -4.40 -8.05 -15.40
CA TYR A 38 -4.24 -6.60 -15.39
C TYR A 38 -4.35 -6.04 -16.79
N ASP A 39 -4.73 -4.77 -16.90
CA ASP A 39 -4.74 -4.10 -18.19
C ASP A 39 -3.34 -4.03 -18.81
N LYS A 40 -3.31 -3.87 -20.14
CA LYS A 40 -2.05 -3.85 -20.90
C LYS A 40 -1.13 -2.71 -20.46
N LYS A 41 -1.68 -1.55 -20.10
CA LYS A 41 -0.89 -0.37 -19.70
C LYS A 41 -0.09 -0.65 -18.44
N TYR A 42 -0.70 -1.29 -17.44
CA TYR A 42 -0.02 -1.69 -16.21
C TYR A 42 1.02 -2.79 -16.46
N LEU A 43 0.69 -3.80 -17.27
CA LEU A 43 1.65 -4.85 -17.62
C LEU A 43 2.87 -4.29 -18.37
N ASP A 44 2.66 -3.36 -19.30
CA ASP A 44 3.75 -2.71 -20.03
C ASP A 44 4.60 -1.83 -19.09
N TYR A 45 3.99 -1.20 -18.07
CA TYR A 45 4.72 -0.50 -17.02
C TYR A 45 5.61 -1.44 -16.19
N LEU A 46 5.07 -2.58 -15.72
CA LEU A 46 5.86 -3.58 -14.99
C LEU A 46 7.02 -4.15 -15.84
N LYS A 47 6.79 -4.37 -17.14
CA LYS A 47 7.86 -4.80 -18.07
C LYS A 47 8.97 -3.76 -18.21
N LYS A 48 8.64 -2.46 -18.23
CA LYS A 48 9.65 -1.39 -18.26
C LYS A 48 10.49 -1.38 -17.00
N ILE A 49 9.86 -1.52 -15.83
CA ILE A 49 10.57 -1.65 -14.55
C ILE A 49 11.49 -2.86 -14.58
N LYS A 50 10.97 -4.02 -14.98
CA LYS A 50 11.74 -5.26 -15.09
C LYS A 50 12.99 -5.08 -15.95
N SER A 51 12.80 -4.60 -17.18
CA SER A 51 13.90 -4.41 -18.13
C SER A 51 14.94 -3.46 -17.55
N PHE A 52 14.50 -2.34 -16.97
CA PHE A 52 15.40 -1.37 -16.34
C PHE A 52 16.20 -1.97 -15.17
N ILE A 53 15.56 -2.74 -14.30
CA ILE A 53 16.21 -3.37 -13.15
C ILE A 53 17.22 -4.43 -13.60
N GLU A 54 16.88 -5.24 -14.61
CA GLU A 54 17.76 -6.26 -15.18
C GLU A 54 18.95 -5.64 -15.91
N ASP A 55 18.72 -4.64 -16.76
CA ASP A 55 19.75 -3.94 -17.54
C ASP A 55 20.78 -3.24 -16.64
N GLN A 56 20.34 -2.74 -15.49
CA GLN A 56 21.19 -2.06 -14.50
C GLN A 56 21.78 -3.02 -13.46
N GLY A 57 21.43 -4.31 -13.48
CA GLY A 57 21.92 -5.30 -12.52
C GLY A 57 21.56 -4.98 -11.06
N LEU A 58 20.41 -4.36 -10.81
CA LEU A 58 20.10 -3.77 -9.49
C LEU A 58 19.69 -4.79 -8.42
N LEU A 59 19.37 -6.04 -8.78
CA LEU A 59 19.05 -7.09 -7.81
C LEU A 59 20.32 -7.85 -7.42
N ASP A 60 21.23 -7.13 -6.77
CA ASP A 60 22.54 -7.61 -6.35
C ASP A 60 22.54 -8.19 -4.92
N ASP A 61 23.71 -8.64 -4.46
CA ASP A 61 23.89 -9.18 -3.11
C ASP A 61 23.56 -8.16 -2.02
N GLU A 62 23.78 -6.85 -2.27
CA GLU A 62 23.41 -5.81 -1.31
C GLU A 62 21.89 -5.74 -1.14
N PHE A 63 21.12 -5.71 -2.24
CA PHE A 63 19.66 -5.76 -2.21
C PHE A 63 19.16 -6.94 -1.39
N TYR A 64 19.63 -8.16 -1.68
CA TYR A 64 19.18 -9.36 -0.98
C TYR A 64 19.62 -9.37 0.48
N SER A 65 20.81 -8.86 0.79
CA SER A 65 21.31 -8.76 2.17
C SER A 65 20.48 -7.80 3.02
N ILE A 66 20.05 -6.67 2.44
CA ILE A 66 19.19 -5.69 3.12
C ILE A 66 17.79 -6.25 3.35
N VAL A 67 17.15 -6.80 2.31
CA VAL A 67 15.77 -7.29 2.42
C VAL A 67 15.66 -8.54 3.32
N ASN A 68 16.71 -9.36 3.42
CA ASN A 68 16.74 -10.51 4.33
C ASN A 68 17.14 -10.18 5.77
N ASP A 69 17.25 -8.89 6.14
CA ASP A 69 17.57 -8.53 7.52
C ASP A 69 16.59 -9.18 8.53
N PRO A 70 17.05 -9.70 9.68
CA PRO A 70 16.16 -10.32 10.67
C PRO A 70 15.09 -9.36 11.26
N MET A 71 15.36 -8.05 11.27
CA MET A 71 14.37 -7.01 11.62
C MET A 71 13.57 -6.53 10.41
N GLY A 72 13.84 -7.08 9.23
CA GLY A 72 13.25 -6.66 7.96
C GLY A 72 13.81 -5.34 7.46
N ALA A 73 13.26 -4.92 6.33
CA ALA A 73 13.68 -3.70 5.65
C ALA A 73 12.57 -2.64 5.64
N ILE A 74 13.01 -1.39 5.59
CA ILE A 74 12.16 -0.21 5.40
C ILE A 74 12.26 0.21 3.94
N MET A 75 11.13 0.29 3.26
CA MET A 75 11.03 0.79 1.89
C MET A 75 10.53 2.23 1.90
N GLU A 76 11.30 3.13 1.34
CA GLU A 76 10.92 4.54 1.12
C GLU A 76 10.65 4.76 -0.36
N VAL A 77 9.55 5.44 -0.69
CA VAL A 77 9.12 5.66 -2.08
C VAL A 77 8.62 7.07 -2.31
N ASP A 78 9.31 7.81 -3.17
CA ASP A 78 8.87 9.12 -3.64
C ASP A 78 8.30 9.01 -5.05
N PHE A 79 7.02 9.29 -5.21
CA PHE A 79 6.34 9.33 -6.48
C PHE A 79 6.27 10.77 -7.01
N TYR A 80 7.02 11.06 -8.06
CA TYR A 80 6.98 12.35 -8.73
C TYR A 80 6.07 12.26 -9.95
N TYR A 81 4.92 12.93 -9.88
CA TYR A 81 3.92 12.97 -10.95
C TYR A 81 4.10 14.23 -11.78
N GLN A 82 4.41 14.06 -13.07
CA GLN A 82 4.43 15.20 -13.99
C GLN A 82 3.03 15.82 -14.11
N ILE A 83 2.95 17.15 -13.92
CA ILE A 83 1.72 17.91 -14.19
C ILE A 83 1.39 17.89 -15.69
N PRO A 84 0.11 18.06 -16.09
CA PRO A 84 -0.22 18.08 -17.51
C PRO A 84 0.57 19.16 -18.26
N LYS A 85 1.02 18.88 -19.48
CA LYS A 85 1.86 19.80 -20.28
C LYS A 85 1.25 21.19 -20.51
N SER A 86 -0.07 21.33 -20.36
CA SER A 86 -0.78 22.61 -20.43
C SER A 86 -0.57 23.51 -19.20
N TYR A 87 -0.09 22.96 -18.09
CA TYR A 87 0.15 23.69 -16.85
C TYR A 87 1.56 24.27 -16.86
N LYS A 88 1.69 25.58 -16.58
CA LYS A 88 2.97 26.30 -16.64
C LYS A 88 3.80 26.23 -15.36
N LYS A 89 3.18 25.90 -14.23
CA LYS A 89 3.84 25.81 -12.92
C LYS A 89 3.11 24.85 -11.97
N VAL A 90 3.85 24.33 -10.99
CA VAL A 90 3.31 23.56 -9.87
C VAL A 90 2.78 24.55 -8.83
N TYR A 91 1.47 24.52 -8.57
CA TYR A 91 0.84 25.37 -7.54
C TYR A 91 0.79 24.69 -6.17
N ASN A 92 0.71 23.36 -6.16
CA ASN A 92 0.73 22.54 -4.95
C ASN A 92 1.74 21.42 -5.18
N ILE A 93 2.80 21.39 -4.35
CA ILE A 93 3.87 20.40 -4.46
C ILE A 93 3.33 18.99 -4.18
N MET A 94 2.31 18.86 -3.32
CA MET A 94 1.74 17.57 -2.99
C MET A 94 0.68 17.16 -4.01
N LYS A 95 0.68 15.87 -4.37
CA LYS A 95 -0.30 15.30 -5.30
C LYS A 95 -1.59 14.93 -4.56
N THR A 96 -2.38 15.92 -4.17
CA THR A 96 -3.64 15.77 -3.40
C THR A 96 -4.83 15.20 -4.19
N THR A 97 -4.57 14.74 -5.40
CA THR A 97 -5.55 14.16 -6.31
C THR A 97 -5.14 12.74 -6.64
N ALA A 98 -6.03 12.02 -7.32
CA ALA A 98 -5.70 10.72 -7.87
C ALA A 98 -4.35 10.75 -8.63
N PRO A 99 -3.59 9.66 -8.60
CA PRO A 99 -3.97 8.39 -8.01
C PRO A 99 -3.79 8.28 -6.49
N ASP A 100 -4.43 7.28 -5.90
CA ASP A 100 -4.35 6.97 -4.48
C ASP A 100 -2.99 6.32 -4.16
N LEU A 101 -2.45 6.67 -2.99
CA LEU A 101 -1.07 6.34 -2.62
C LEU A 101 -0.87 4.84 -2.39
N ASP A 102 -1.88 4.12 -1.86
CA ASP A 102 -1.86 2.66 -1.69
C ASP A 102 -1.65 1.93 -3.03
N ASN A 103 -2.30 2.40 -4.10
CA ASN A 103 -2.18 1.80 -5.42
C ASN A 103 -0.83 2.12 -6.08
N LEU A 104 -0.23 3.26 -5.76
CA LEU A 104 1.14 3.59 -6.21
C LEU A 104 2.18 2.72 -5.49
N VAL A 105 2.08 2.62 -4.16
CA VAL A 105 2.91 1.73 -3.34
C VAL A 105 2.84 0.31 -3.87
N LYS A 106 1.62 -0.20 -4.09
CA LYS A 106 1.41 -1.54 -4.64
C LYS A 106 2.12 -1.73 -5.97
N SER A 107 2.08 -0.72 -6.84
CA SER A 107 2.78 -0.80 -8.12
C SER A 107 4.29 -0.81 -8.00
N ALA A 108 4.87 -0.05 -7.05
CA ALA A 108 6.31 -0.06 -6.81
C ALA A 108 6.75 -1.41 -6.24
N MET A 109 5.98 -1.96 -5.29
CA MET A 109 6.24 -3.27 -4.71
C MET A 109 6.09 -4.39 -5.75
N ASP A 110 5.00 -4.41 -6.53
CA ASP A 110 4.82 -5.35 -7.64
C ASP A 110 5.97 -5.25 -8.66
N GLY A 111 6.45 -4.03 -8.96
CA GLY A 111 7.53 -3.82 -9.92
C GLY A 111 8.88 -4.39 -9.50
N ILE A 112 9.20 -4.34 -8.21
CA ILE A 112 10.48 -4.80 -7.65
C ILE A 112 10.38 -6.27 -7.21
N PHE A 113 9.36 -6.62 -6.45
CA PHE A 113 9.32 -7.92 -5.77
C PHE A 113 8.82 -9.07 -6.65
N ASN A 114 8.00 -8.82 -7.68
CA ASN A 114 7.58 -9.89 -8.59
C ASN A 114 8.73 -10.44 -9.45
N ILE A 115 9.83 -9.69 -9.59
CA ILE A 115 11.02 -10.11 -10.33
C ILE A 115 12.17 -10.51 -9.40
N SER A 116 12.11 -10.10 -8.13
CA SER A 116 13.06 -10.54 -7.12
C SER A 116 12.75 -11.97 -6.67
N ALA A 117 13.77 -12.77 -6.36
CA ALA A 117 13.57 -14.11 -5.79
C ALA A 117 13.16 -14.08 -4.30
N ILE A 118 12.82 -12.91 -3.75
CA ILE A 118 12.49 -12.69 -2.35
C ILE A 118 11.04 -12.21 -2.17
N ARG A 119 10.46 -12.52 -1.02
CA ARG A 119 9.10 -12.12 -0.67
C ARG A 119 9.09 -10.69 -0.14
N ASP A 120 8.18 -9.89 -0.66
CA ASP A 120 7.86 -8.53 -0.19
C ASP A 120 7.38 -8.47 1.27
N SER A 121 6.92 -9.60 1.83
CA SER A 121 6.61 -9.71 3.27
C SER A 121 7.75 -9.29 4.22
N HIS A 122 9.00 -9.28 3.75
CA HIS A 122 10.16 -8.82 4.52
C HIS A 122 10.28 -7.29 4.61
N ILE A 123 9.50 -6.55 3.82
CA ILE A 123 9.32 -5.10 4.03
C ILE A 123 8.42 -4.91 5.25
N THR A 124 9.03 -4.45 6.34
CA THR A 124 8.39 -4.31 7.65
C THR A 124 7.97 -2.88 7.96
N GLY A 125 8.47 -1.92 7.19
CA GLY A 125 7.91 -0.57 7.15
C GLY A 125 8.00 0.07 5.78
N LEU A 126 7.14 1.06 5.59
CA LEU A 126 6.88 1.71 4.34
C LEU A 126 6.72 3.20 4.59
N ILE A 127 7.48 4.00 3.86
CA ILE A 127 7.35 5.45 3.84
C ILE A 127 7.13 5.84 2.39
N ALA A 128 6.05 6.54 2.09
CA ALA A 128 5.75 6.91 0.73
C ALA A 128 5.16 8.31 0.64
N PHE A 129 5.57 9.06 -0.37
CA PHE A 129 5.03 10.38 -0.66
C PHE A 129 4.73 10.52 -2.15
N LYS A 130 3.74 11.36 -2.48
CA LYS A 130 3.43 11.71 -3.87
C LYS A 130 3.43 13.22 -4.10
N TYR A 131 4.16 13.63 -5.13
CA TYR A 131 4.45 15.02 -5.46
C TYR A 131 4.02 15.36 -6.88
N ASN A 132 3.72 16.63 -7.13
CA ASN A 132 3.62 17.21 -8.46
C ASN A 132 4.99 17.77 -8.87
N VAL A 133 5.40 17.51 -10.11
CA VAL A 133 6.60 18.10 -10.72
C VAL A 133 6.29 18.71 -12.08
N ALA A 134 7.01 19.77 -12.43
CA ALA A 134 6.92 20.38 -13.76
C ALA A 134 7.62 19.54 -14.84
N ASN A 135 8.70 18.86 -14.44
CA ASN A 135 9.55 18.07 -15.32
C ASN A 135 9.02 16.63 -15.44
N GLU A 136 9.88 15.71 -15.84
CA GLU A 136 9.54 14.30 -16.03
C GLU A 136 9.11 13.62 -14.73
N GLY A 137 8.10 12.76 -14.85
CA GLY A 137 7.65 11.91 -13.75
C GLY A 137 8.61 10.76 -13.52
N LYS A 138 8.79 10.38 -12.25
CA LYS A 138 9.70 9.32 -11.83
C LYS A 138 9.25 8.72 -10.50
N THR A 139 9.75 7.53 -10.19
CA THR A 139 9.63 6.93 -8.87
C THR A 139 11.03 6.74 -8.29
N VAL A 140 11.30 7.28 -7.10
CA VAL A 140 12.54 7.01 -6.38
C VAL A 140 12.24 6.02 -5.27
N VAL A 141 12.97 4.91 -5.24
CA VAL A 141 12.85 3.88 -4.22
C VAL A 141 14.16 3.79 -3.46
N ARG A 142 14.07 3.69 -2.13
CA ARG A 142 15.18 3.41 -1.24
C ARG A 142 14.77 2.26 -0.32
N ILE A 143 15.66 1.31 -0.10
CA ILE A 143 15.44 0.20 0.82
C ILE A 143 16.64 0.15 1.76
N LYS A 144 16.36 0.25 3.06
CA LYS A 144 17.36 0.23 4.14
C LYS A 144 16.99 -0.81 5.17
N ARG A 145 17.98 -1.26 5.94
CA ARG A 145 17.70 -2.11 7.10
C ARG A 145 16.92 -1.32 8.13
N TYR A 146 16.09 -1.99 8.92
CA TYR A 146 15.46 -1.33 10.06
C TYR A 146 16.47 -0.75 11.04
N SER A 147 17.63 -1.39 11.23
CA SER A 147 18.70 -0.88 12.12
C SER A 147 19.37 0.41 11.62
N GLU A 148 19.26 0.71 10.32
CA GLU A 148 19.80 1.92 9.69
C GLU A 148 18.72 3.01 9.60
N PHE A 149 17.52 2.74 10.10
CA PHE A 149 16.40 3.64 10.01
C PHE A 149 16.32 4.55 11.24
N GLU A 150 16.63 5.82 11.03
CA GLU A 150 16.29 6.88 11.95
C GLU A 150 15.05 7.58 11.43
N TRP A 151 13.99 7.63 12.24
CA TRP A 151 12.82 8.44 11.98
C TRP A 151 12.85 9.65 12.90
N ASP A 152 13.08 10.82 12.32
CA ASP A 152 12.89 12.05 13.04
C ASP A 152 11.39 12.38 13.07
N THR A 153 10.77 12.16 14.24
CA THR A 153 9.36 12.52 14.48
C THR A 153 9.16 14.02 14.69
N SER A 154 10.22 14.84 14.71
CA SER A 154 10.14 16.25 15.08
C SER A 154 9.95 17.21 13.90
N GLU A 155 10.24 16.78 12.67
CA GLU A 155 10.11 17.63 11.48
C GLU A 155 8.79 17.36 10.72
N GLY A 156 8.01 18.41 10.49
CA GLY A 156 6.80 18.37 9.66
C GLY A 156 5.48 18.05 10.38
N LEU A 157 5.49 17.93 11.71
CA LEU A 157 4.29 17.60 12.50
C LEU A 157 3.56 18.83 13.10
N ASN A 158 3.45 19.93 12.34
CA ASN A 158 2.61 21.07 12.74
C ASN A 158 1.27 20.98 12.00
N GLY A 159 0.17 20.90 12.75
CA GLY A 159 -1.17 20.88 12.16
C GLY A 159 -2.15 20.05 12.96
N ASP A 160 -3.40 20.01 12.51
CA ASP A 160 -4.41 19.20 13.16
C ASP A 160 -4.14 17.71 12.98
N ILE A 161 -4.54 16.95 14.00
CA ILE A 161 -4.37 15.50 14.06
C ILE A 161 -5.73 14.85 14.29
N TRP A 162 -5.98 13.75 13.61
CA TRP A 162 -7.07 12.83 13.88
C TRP A 162 -6.48 11.44 14.15
N GLU A 163 -6.99 10.75 15.17
CA GLU A 163 -6.47 9.45 15.59
C GLU A 163 -7.59 8.43 15.75
N ALA A 164 -7.28 7.18 15.43
CA ALA A 164 -8.16 6.04 15.63
C ALA A 164 -7.36 4.81 16.05
N THR A 165 -7.98 3.98 16.89
CA THR A 165 -7.45 2.67 17.27
C THR A 165 -8.50 1.60 17.01
N PHE A 166 -8.08 0.56 16.28
CA PHE A 166 -8.88 -0.61 15.94
C PHE A 166 -8.37 -1.82 16.70
N ASP A 167 -9.08 -2.21 17.76
CA ASP A 167 -8.67 -3.25 18.72
C ASP A 167 -8.99 -4.69 18.24
N PHE A 168 -8.73 -4.95 16.97
CA PHE A 168 -8.88 -6.27 16.35
C PHE A 168 -7.70 -6.56 15.41
N LYS A 169 -7.54 -7.85 15.08
CA LYS A 169 -6.44 -8.31 14.22
C LYS A 169 -6.45 -7.58 12.88
N PRO A 170 -5.33 -6.96 12.45
CA PRO A 170 -5.25 -6.36 11.13
C PRO A 170 -5.34 -7.41 10.03
N VAL A 171 -6.13 -7.12 9.00
CA VAL A 171 -6.36 -8.02 7.86
C VAL A 171 -5.92 -7.32 6.57
N ALA A 172 -5.00 -7.96 5.85
CA ALA A 172 -4.54 -7.47 4.56
C ALA A 172 -5.58 -7.70 3.47
N THR A 173 -5.68 -6.76 2.51
CA THR A 173 -6.58 -6.90 1.37
C THR A 173 -6.23 -8.15 0.56
N PRO A 174 -7.12 -9.15 0.50
CA PRO A 174 -6.87 -10.33 -0.29
C PRO A 174 -7.06 -10.02 -1.78
N ARG A 175 -6.49 -10.85 -2.64
CA ARG A 175 -6.85 -10.81 -4.07
C ARG A 175 -8.36 -11.14 -4.20
N PRO A 176 -9.15 -10.36 -4.97
CA PRO A 176 -10.55 -10.66 -5.18
C PRO A 176 -10.74 -12.05 -5.76
N LYS A 177 -11.67 -12.83 -5.18
CA LYS A 177 -12.07 -14.12 -5.75
C LYS A 177 -13.12 -13.88 -6.82
N SER A 178 -13.17 -14.76 -7.81
CA SER A 178 -14.16 -14.70 -8.88
C SER A 178 -15.01 -15.97 -8.89
N LYS A 179 -16.30 -15.83 -9.17
CA LYS A 179 -17.19 -16.97 -9.46
C LYS A 179 -18.18 -16.63 -10.56
N PHE A 180 -18.67 -17.65 -11.25
CA PHE A 180 -19.76 -17.46 -12.21
C PHE A 180 -21.07 -17.16 -11.49
N ARG A 181 -21.86 -16.24 -12.04
CA ARG A 181 -23.25 -15.97 -11.64
C ARG A 181 -24.08 -15.84 -12.92
N GLY A 182 -24.81 -16.91 -13.27
CA GLY A 182 -25.46 -17.02 -14.56
C GLY A 182 -24.46 -16.85 -15.72
N ASN A 183 -24.74 -15.90 -16.62
CA ASN A 183 -23.86 -15.60 -17.75
C ASN A 183 -22.69 -14.66 -17.40
N GLY A 184 -22.68 -14.05 -16.22
CA GLY A 184 -21.65 -13.11 -15.78
C GLY A 184 -20.57 -13.72 -14.88
N ILE A 185 -19.52 -12.93 -14.64
CA ILE A 185 -18.53 -13.17 -13.59
C ILE A 185 -18.79 -12.12 -12.50
N ILE A 186 -18.84 -12.56 -11.25
CA ILE A 186 -18.84 -11.66 -10.10
C ILE A 186 -17.54 -11.83 -9.32
N THR A 187 -16.99 -10.71 -8.85
CA THR A 187 -15.88 -10.68 -7.91
C THR A 187 -16.41 -10.50 -6.49
N TYR A 188 -15.75 -11.11 -5.52
CA TYR A 188 -16.09 -10.98 -4.12
C TYR A 188 -14.85 -11.11 -3.25
N TYR A 189 -14.87 -10.48 -2.08
CA TYR A 189 -13.88 -10.70 -1.05
C TYR A 189 -14.33 -11.78 -0.06
N PRO A 190 -13.39 -12.53 0.56
CA PRO A 190 -13.69 -13.44 1.65
C PRO A 190 -14.42 -12.75 2.79
N LYS A 191 -15.23 -13.52 3.53
CA LYS A 191 -16.00 -13.02 4.67
C LYS A 191 -15.13 -12.30 5.69
N GLU A 192 -13.98 -12.88 6.06
CA GLU A 192 -13.03 -12.28 7.02
C GLU A 192 -12.62 -10.84 6.66
N TYR A 193 -12.39 -10.55 5.37
CA TYR A 193 -12.05 -9.20 4.93
C TYR A 193 -13.25 -8.25 4.99
N ASN A 194 -14.43 -8.71 4.60
CA ASN A 194 -15.64 -7.87 4.71
C ASN A 194 -15.98 -7.58 6.18
N ASP A 195 -15.86 -8.57 7.05
CA ASP A 195 -16.06 -8.41 8.50
C ASP A 195 -15.03 -7.41 9.07
N TYR A 196 -13.78 -7.44 8.61
CA TYR A 196 -12.75 -6.46 8.97
C TYR A 196 -13.14 -5.03 8.58
N LEU A 197 -13.59 -4.81 7.35
CA LEU A 197 -14.04 -3.47 6.90
C LEU A 197 -15.26 -2.99 7.69
N GLU A 198 -16.22 -3.88 7.97
CA GLU A 198 -17.40 -3.55 8.77
C GLU A 198 -17.03 -3.22 10.23
N ASN A 199 -16.07 -3.94 10.82
CA ASN A 199 -15.57 -3.63 12.17
C ASN A 199 -14.88 -2.27 12.25
N ILE A 200 -14.12 -1.88 11.22
CA ILE A 200 -13.55 -0.52 11.12
C ILE A 200 -14.69 0.50 11.12
N LYS A 201 -15.67 0.32 10.23
CA LYS A 201 -16.82 1.22 10.10
C LYS A 201 -17.61 1.34 11.41
N ASN A 202 -17.89 0.22 12.07
CA ASN A 202 -18.59 0.22 13.36
C ASN A 202 -17.78 0.95 14.42
N THR A 203 -16.47 0.72 14.49
CA THR A 203 -15.59 1.45 15.42
C THR A 203 -15.62 2.96 15.17
N LEU A 204 -15.56 3.38 13.90
CA LEU A 204 -15.63 4.80 13.52
C LEU A 204 -16.95 5.44 13.94
N LYS A 205 -18.06 4.70 13.86
CA LYS A 205 -19.38 5.17 14.26
C LYS A 205 -19.54 5.19 15.78
N GLU A 206 -19.20 4.09 16.46
CA GLU A 206 -19.34 3.92 17.91
C GLU A 206 -18.50 4.93 18.69
N LYS A 207 -17.31 5.25 18.19
CA LYS A 207 -16.39 6.21 18.80
C LYS A 207 -16.57 7.65 18.29
N ASP A 208 -17.60 7.93 17.47
CA ASP A 208 -17.85 9.23 16.83
C ASP A 208 -16.60 9.84 16.16
N LEU A 209 -15.88 9.02 15.39
CA LEU A 209 -14.63 9.39 14.74
C LEU A 209 -14.83 9.99 13.34
N VAL A 210 -16.04 9.86 12.77
CA VAL A 210 -16.43 10.58 11.54
C VAL A 210 -16.92 11.99 11.92
N ASN A 211 -16.02 12.78 12.49
CA ASN A 211 -16.33 14.06 13.14
C ASN A 211 -15.70 15.26 12.40
N GLU A 212 -15.89 16.46 12.93
CA GLU A 212 -15.34 17.70 12.35
C GLU A 212 -13.81 17.71 12.32
N GLN A 213 -13.14 17.04 13.27
CA GLN A 213 -11.69 16.92 13.27
C GLN A 213 -11.19 16.14 12.05
N LEU A 214 -11.83 15.00 11.73
CA LEU A 214 -11.51 14.26 10.51
C LEU A 214 -11.71 15.12 9.25
N LYS A 215 -12.82 15.86 9.18
CA LYS A 215 -13.11 16.75 8.04
C LYS A 215 -12.05 17.85 7.91
N LYS A 216 -11.66 18.47 9.03
CA LYS A 216 -10.63 19.52 9.07
C LYS A 216 -9.32 18.99 8.51
N VAL A 217 -8.81 17.89 9.08
CA VAL A 217 -7.57 17.25 8.65
C VAL A 217 -7.60 16.91 7.16
N MET A 218 -8.68 16.28 6.70
CA MET A 218 -8.80 15.85 5.30
C MET A 218 -8.91 17.00 4.28
N ASN A 219 -9.27 18.21 4.74
CA ASN A 219 -9.34 19.42 3.91
C ASN A 219 -8.05 20.25 3.89
N ALA A 220 -6.98 19.82 4.58
CA ALA A 220 -5.71 20.55 4.62
C ALA A 220 -5.14 20.85 3.22
N PRO A 221 -4.75 22.09 2.88
CA PRO A 221 -4.38 22.44 1.49
C PRO A 221 -3.32 21.51 0.86
N MET A 222 -2.31 21.10 1.61
CA MET A 222 -1.21 20.26 1.12
C MET A 222 -1.48 18.76 1.20
N GLY A 223 -2.66 18.33 1.68
CA GLY A 223 -2.96 16.91 1.84
C GLY A 223 -2.76 16.43 3.27
N VAL A 224 -2.79 15.11 3.43
CA VAL A 224 -2.69 14.44 4.73
C VAL A 224 -1.58 13.38 4.70
N ILE A 225 -0.84 13.26 5.79
CA ILE A 225 0.04 12.13 6.06
C ILE A 225 -0.76 11.11 6.88
N ALA A 226 -0.82 9.86 6.40
CA ALA A 226 -1.34 8.74 7.16
C ALA A 226 -0.19 7.98 7.82
N GLN A 227 -0.20 7.92 9.15
CA GLN A 227 0.70 7.08 9.95
C GLN A 227 -0.09 5.87 10.45
N ILE A 228 0.41 4.66 10.20
CA ILE A 228 -0.30 3.42 10.53
C ILE A 228 0.64 2.39 11.16
N ASP A 229 0.41 2.06 12.42
CA ASP A 229 1.15 1.00 13.12
C ASP A 229 0.28 -0.26 13.27
N TYR A 230 0.77 -1.35 12.72
CA TYR A 230 0.14 -2.67 12.81
C TYR A 230 0.80 -3.50 13.90
N PHE A 231 0.03 -3.93 14.90
CA PHE A 231 0.53 -4.80 15.96
C PHE A 231 -0.09 -6.19 15.82
N TYR A 232 0.76 -7.19 15.69
CA TYR A 232 0.36 -8.60 15.62
C TYR A 232 0.73 -9.33 16.90
N GLN A 233 -0.30 -9.84 17.58
CA GLN A 233 -0.11 -10.70 18.73
C GLN A 233 0.68 -11.95 18.34
N VAL A 234 1.81 -12.18 19.03
CA VAL A 234 2.54 -13.45 18.94
C VAL A 234 1.75 -14.56 19.63
N ARG A 235 2.10 -15.82 19.36
CA ARG A 235 1.46 -16.95 20.03
C ARG A 235 1.57 -16.81 21.55
N LYS A 236 0.50 -17.15 22.28
CA LYS A 236 0.39 -16.97 23.74
C LYS A 236 1.44 -17.75 24.55
N ASP A 237 1.97 -18.83 23.99
CA ASP A 237 3.01 -19.66 24.61
C ASP A 237 4.44 -19.11 24.44
N LYS A 238 4.60 -18.08 23.62
CA LYS A 238 5.91 -17.45 23.38
C LYS A 238 6.31 -16.60 24.59
N LYS A 239 7.54 -16.76 25.08
CA LYS A 239 8.07 -16.04 26.25
C LYS A 239 8.96 -14.84 25.92
N LYS A 240 9.45 -14.75 24.67
CA LYS A 240 10.31 -13.65 24.18
C LYS A 240 10.00 -13.34 22.72
N LEU A 241 10.20 -12.10 22.28
CA LEU A 241 10.13 -11.77 20.86
C LEU A 241 11.47 -12.16 20.21
N ASP A 242 11.42 -12.92 19.12
CA ASP A 242 12.61 -13.21 18.31
C ASP A 242 12.96 -12.03 17.39
N SER A 243 11.95 -11.22 17.05
CA SER A 243 12.09 -9.97 16.30
C SER A 243 10.96 -9.02 16.67
N LEU A 244 11.30 -7.74 16.83
CA LEU A 244 10.32 -6.68 17.05
C LEU A 244 9.42 -6.53 15.81
N MET A 245 10.03 -6.55 14.64
CA MET A 245 9.34 -6.34 13.37
C MET A 245 8.72 -7.63 12.86
N ARG A 246 7.62 -7.51 12.13
CA ARG A 246 6.92 -8.66 11.54
C ARG A 246 7.39 -8.91 10.11
N THR A 247 8.47 -9.67 9.93
CA THR A 247 8.99 -10.09 8.60
C THR A 247 8.16 -11.16 7.90
N SER A 248 7.18 -11.73 8.59
CA SER A 248 6.23 -12.67 7.98
C SER A 248 5.04 -11.95 7.37
N GLN A 249 4.28 -12.68 6.53
CA GLN A 249 2.99 -12.24 6.06
C GLN A 249 2.09 -11.75 7.22
N PRO A 250 1.18 -10.81 6.97
CA PRO A 250 0.84 -10.26 5.65
C PRO A 250 1.76 -9.14 5.17
N ASP A 251 1.69 -8.86 3.87
CA ASP A 251 2.46 -7.82 3.18
C ASP A 251 1.91 -6.43 3.52
N ILE A 252 2.81 -5.46 3.70
CA ILE A 252 2.45 -4.16 4.27
C ILE A 252 1.59 -3.30 3.32
N ASP A 253 1.79 -3.39 2.00
CA ASP A 253 0.94 -2.70 1.02
C ASP A 253 -0.53 -3.14 1.12
N ASN A 254 -0.76 -4.45 1.29
CA ASN A 254 -2.09 -5.00 1.41
C ASN A 254 -2.73 -4.63 2.76
N LEU A 255 -1.94 -4.46 3.84
CA LEU A 255 -2.44 -3.95 5.12
C LEU A 255 -2.86 -2.49 5.04
N VAL A 256 -2.01 -1.65 4.44
CA VAL A 256 -2.29 -0.24 4.19
C VAL A 256 -3.57 -0.11 3.38
N LYS A 257 -3.66 -0.85 2.27
CA LYS A 257 -4.85 -0.87 1.42
C LYS A 257 -6.11 -1.21 2.21
N GLY A 258 -6.09 -2.29 3.00
CA GLY A 258 -7.25 -2.72 3.76
C GLY A 258 -7.70 -1.70 4.81
N THR A 259 -6.73 -1.03 5.44
CA THR A 259 -7.00 0.00 6.45
C THR A 259 -7.60 1.25 5.82
N LEU A 260 -7.01 1.72 4.71
CA LEU A 260 -7.51 2.89 3.99
C LEU A 260 -8.87 2.62 3.34
N ASP A 261 -9.09 1.45 2.74
CA ASP A 261 -10.41 1.04 2.21
C ASP A 261 -11.49 1.06 3.32
N GLY A 262 -11.14 0.65 4.54
CA GLY A 262 -12.06 0.66 5.69
C GLY A 262 -12.39 2.07 6.18
N ILE A 263 -11.37 2.93 6.30
CA ILE A 263 -11.52 4.32 6.78
C ILE A 263 -12.19 5.20 5.73
N PHE A 264 -11.79 5.10 4.47
CA PHE A 264 -12.29 5.92 3.37
C PHE A 264 -13.39 5.19 2.57
N ASN A 265 -14.31 4.55 3.31
CA ASN A 265 -15.44 3.90 2.69
C ASN A 265 -16.43 4.94 2.13
N LYS A 266 -17.24 4.53 1.15
CA LYS A 266 -18.14 5.44 0.40
C LYS A 266 -19.15 6.19 1.27
N GLU A 267 -19.50 5.67 2.44
CA GLU A 267 -20.49 6.28 3.34
C GLU A 267 -19.94 7.51 4.06
N ILE A 268 -18.61 7.60 4.22
CA ILE A 268 -17.94 8.73 4.87
C ILE A 268 -17.79 9.92 3.91
N GLY A 269 -17.88 9.70 2.60
CA GLY A 269 -17.84 10.76 1.58
C GLY A 269 -16.48 11.44 1.38
N ILE A 270 -15.45 11.01 2.12
CA ILE A 270 -14.08 11.51 2.01
C ILE A 270 -13.27 10.57 1.12
N LYS A 271 -12.51 11.13 0.18
CA LYS A 271 -11.63 10.37 -0.73
C LYS A 271 -10.23 10.23 -0.15
N ASP A 272 -9.69 9.02 -0.20
CA ASP A 272 -8.31 8.66 0.14
C ASP A 272 -7.26 9.30 -0.78
N SER A 273 -7.64 9.77 -1.97
CA SER A 273 -6.76 10.51 -2.88
C SER A 273 -6.03 11.73 -2.27
N ARG A 274 -6.52 12.24 -1.13
CA ARG A 274 -5.96 13.34 -0.35
C ARG A 274 -4.84 12.92 0.61
N VAL A 275 -4.68 11.62 0.85
CA VAL A 275 -3.51 11.06 1.52
C VAL A 275 -2.32 11.19 0.58
N VAL A 276 -1.37 12.06 0.92
CA VAL A 276 -0.19 12.39 0.10
C VAL A 276 1.09 11.84 0.68
N GLY A 277 1.09 11.52 1.98
CA GLY A 277 2.15 10.82 2.68
C GLY A 277 1.61 9.59 3.39
N LEU A 278 2.41 8.54 3.47
CA LEU A 278 2.11 7.31 4.17
C LEU A 278 3.36 6.89 4.93
N ILE A 279 3.18 6.58 6.21
CA ILE A 279 4.20 5.98 7.05
C ILE A 279 3.52 4.78 7.71
N ALA A 280 4.03 3.58 7.47
CA ALA A 280 3.43 2.38 8.01
C ALA A 280 4.47 1.41 8.51
N PHE A 281 4.21 0.75 9.63
CA PHE A 281 5.07 -0.27 10.20
C PHE A 281 4.27 -1.46 10.70
N LYS A 282 4.86 -2.66 10.67
CA LYS A 282 4.27 -3.86 11.26
C LYS A 282 5.18 -4.50 12.30
N TYR A 283 4.63 -4.67 13.49
CA TYR A 283 5.31 -5.14 14.69
C TYR A 283 4.72 -6.45 15.20
N ASN A 284 5.53 -7.22 15.90
CA ASN A 284 5.09 -8.26 16.81
C ASN A 284 4.83 -7.66 18.20
N THR A 285 3.79 -8.13 18.88
CA THR A 285 3.47 -7.72 20.26
C THR A 285 3.01 -8.92 21.09
N PHE A 286 3.14 -8.84 22.41
CA PHE A 286 2.49 -9.77 23.34
C PHE A 286 1.03 -9.39 23.63
N GLU A 287 0.69 -8.13 23.42
CA GLU A 287 -0.66 -7.60 23.61
C GLU A 287 -1.62 -8.15 22.54
N LYS A 288 -2.91 -7.84 22.69
CA LYS A 288 -3.88 -8.11 21.64
C LYS A 288 -3.50 -7.34 20.37
N SER A 289 -3.71 -7.98 19.22
CA SER A 289 -3.50 -7.33 17.93
C SER A 289 -4.36 -6.09 17.80
N LYS A 290 -3.79 -5.03 17.24
CA LYS A 290 -4.46 -3.74 17.03
C LYS A 290 -3.85 -3.01 15.84
N THR A 291 -4.58 -2.03 15.32
CA THR A 291 -4.06 -1.05 14.36
C THR A 291 -4.22 0.35 14.96
N ASN A 292 -3.13 1.10 15.04
CA ASN A 292 -3.18 2.53 15.37
C ASN A 292 -3.10 3.32 14.07
N VAL A 293 -3.96 4.31 13.91
CA VAL A 293 -3.98 5.20 12.76
C VAL A 293 -3.94 6.64 13.25
N ARG A 294 -3.05 7.42 12.66
CA ARG A 294 -3.02 8.87 12.79
C ARG A 294 -3.09 9.48 11.40
N LEU A 295 -4.02 10.39 11.20
CA LEU A 295 -4.08 11.27 10.04
C LEU A 295 -3.64 12.65 10.49
N GLN A 296 -2.66 13.22 9.81
CA GLN A 296 -2.11 14.52 10.16
C GLN A 296 -2.07 15.43 8.95
N GLU A 297 -2.44 16.69 9.16
CA GLU A 297 -2.32 17.72 8.14
C GLU A 297 -0.87 17.87 7.67
N MET A 298 -0.69 17.94 6.35
CA MET A 298 0.56 18.40 5.79
C MET A 298 0.55 19.95 5.84
N GLY A 299 1.53 20.52 6.56
CA GLY A 299 1.78 21.97 6.63
C GLY A 299 2.48 22.53 5.40
#